data_AF-A0A6G0WTR7-F1
#
_entry.id   AF-A0A6G0WTR7-F1
#
_cell.length_a   1.000
_cell.length_b   1.000
_cell.length_c   1.000
_cell.angle_alpha   90.00
_cell.angle_beta   90.00
_cell.angle_gamma   90.00
#
_symmetry.space_group_name_H-M   'P 1'
#
loop_
_entity.id
_entity.type
_entity.pdbx_description
1 polymer ?
#
loop_
_entity_poly.entity_id
_entity_poly.type
_entity_poly.pdbx_seq_one_letter_code
_entity_poly.pdbx_strand_id
1 'polypeptide(L)'
;MGIALSSARRPLIIIGRVRRDRRRILILRQGDPKNCILPENWKANDVLYQHIVSGRKVRMTDDPGSIMMTIAVYSPCENSRCKCRAGKFMGDECITVGWAESKCTRSGCNHPLSNHIQHIEYLSNTEYLAVIKIVFDINNIKSALEMSYAKPDLERNILIESVYESVYKVLCKSFRYNPFKAPNIDTIYGSPPFEPISIRQILLNFSMLYFCSNKEVLTFNQALMVTKFLLHSFDSWRWTVPDKNLYVYDKRLCFYPEQFSKPYSYYFCRYMVYCEMPRLAHSISPRYKASEIFGCDVLKYTLEFFYKELQVWCYKSNIMWNRHTKLHCLKYLPIYMTFLKSEYEYPYSQIWNMDYCTSDVIGVSELY
;
A
#
# COMPACT_ATOMS: atom_id res chain seq x y z
N MET A 1 -83.08 5.82 8.04
CA MET A 1 -82.34 4.59 8.42
C MET A 1 -80.85 4.82 8.20
N GLY A 2 -80.02 4.69 9.24
CA GLY A 2 -78.59 4.32 9.10
C GLY A 2 -77.51 5.39 8.89
N ILE A 3 -77.05 6.01 9.99
CA ILE A 3 -75.64 6.14 10.45
C ILE A 3 -74.54 6.72 9.50
N ALA A 4 -74.17 7.97 9.80
CA ALA A 4 -72.84 8.51 10.19
C ALA A 4 -71.49 8.06 9.53
N LEU A 5 -70.74 9.11 9.14
CA LEU A 5 -69.34 9.46 9.43
C LEU A 5 -68.13 8.88 8.64
N SER A 6 -67.45 9.85 8.00
CA SER A 6 -66.02 10.22 8.05
C SER A 6 -64.96 9.61 7.12
N SER A 7 -64.33 10.55 6.40
CA SER A 7 -62.91 10.74 6.06
C SER A 7 -62.01 9.55 5.72
N ALA A 8 -61.37 9.62 4.54
CA ALA A 8 -59.91 9.63 4.44
C ALA A 8 -59.44 10.04 3.04
N ARG A 9 -58.64 11.11 2.98
CA ARG A 9 -57.78 11.45 1.85
C ARG A 9 -56.75 10.33 1.64
N ARG A 10 -56.54 9.87 0.41
CA ARG A 10 -55.32 9.16 0.00
C ARG A 10 -54.66 9.92 -1.15
N PRO A 11 -53.42 10.39 -1.02
CA PRO A 11 -52.70 10.98 -2.13
C PRO A 11 -52.07 9.90 -3.00
N LEU A 12 -52.12 10.15 -4.31
CA LEU A 12 -51.41 9.45 -5.36
C LEU A 12 -49.89 9.57 -5.15
N ILE A 13 -49.23 8.42 -5.34
CA ILE A 13 -47.80 8.19 -5.28
C ILE A 13 -47.09 9.00 -6.38
N ILE A 14 -46.28 9.98 -6.00
CA ILE A 14 -45.26 10.57 -6.89
C ILE A 14 -43.97 9.78 -6.70
N ILE A 15 -43.62 8.99 -7.71
CA ILE A 15 -42.33 8.29 -7.82
C ILE A 15 -41.24 9.33 -8.10
N GLY A 16 -40.60 9.82 -7.04
CA GLY A 16 -39.43 10.70 -7.10
C GLY A 16 -38.13 9.91 -7.10
N ARG A 17 -37.38 9.97 -8.20
CA ARG A 17 -36.05 9.37 -8.40
C ARG A 17 -35.04 9.75 -7.30
N VAL A 18 -34.74 8.82 -6.39
CA VAL A 18 -33.53 8.89 -5.54
C VAL A 18 -32.43 8.03 -6.17
N ARG A 19 -31.65 8.59 -7.09
CA ARG A 19 -30.47 7.88 -7.64
C ARG A 19 -29.28 8.78 -8.01
N ARG A 20 -29.20 10.00 -7.48
CA ARG A 20 -28.12 10.94 -7.83
C ARG A 20 -27.10 11.29 -6.75
N ASP A 21 -27.24 10.86 -5.49
CA ASP A 21 -26.38 11.42 -4.43
C ASP A 21 -25.32 10.50 -3.78
N ARG A 22 -25.23 9.20 -4.09
CA ARG A 22 -24.16 8.38 -3.48
C ARG A 22 -22.76 8.64 -4.06
N ARG A 23 -22.65 8.99 -5.34
CA ARG A 23 -21.35 9.21 -6.00
C ARG A 23 -20.71 10.55 -5.65
N ARG A 24 -21.49 11.62 -5.49
CA ARG A 24 -20.95 12.95 -5.10
C ARG A 24 -20.46 12.97 -3.67
N ILE A 25 -21.17 12.30 -2.77
CA ILE A 25 -20.79 12.14 -1.38
C ILE A 25 -19.46 11.35 -1.26
N LEU A 26 -19.25 10.29 -2.06
CA LEU A 26 -17.97 9.56 -2.08
C LEU A 26 -16.77 10.41 -2.58
N ILE A 27 -17.00 11.36 -3.49
CA ILE A 27 -15.95 12.18 -4.10
C ILE A 27 -15.51 13.35 -3.19
N LEU A 28 -16.39 13.84 -2.31
CA LEU A 28 -16.05 14.84 -1.28
C LEU A 28 -15.37 14.22 -0.03
N ARG A 29 -15.42 12.89 0.12
CA ARG A 29 -15.05 12.14 1.35
C ARG A 29 -13.62 11.63 1.41
N GLN A 30 -12.90 11.67 0.30
CA GLN A 30 -11.47 11.45 0.28
C GLN A 30 -10.87 12.86 0.23
N GLY A 31 -10.10 13.24 1.24
CA GLY A 31 -9.27 14.44 1.13
C GLY A 31 -8.44 14.39 -0.16
N ASP A 32 -7.79 15.50 -0.54
CA ASP A 32 -6.94 15.56 -1.76
C ASP A 32 -6.17 14.22 -1.91
N PRO A 33 -6.31 13.48 -3.04
CA PRO A 33 -5.61 12.21 -3.25
C PRO A 33 -4.11 12.27 -2.95
N LYS A 34 -3.49 13.47 -3.01
CA LYS A 34 -2.12 13.72 -2.58
C LYS A 34 -1.90 13.50 -1.08
N ASN A 35 -2.88 13.74 -0.22
CA ASN A 35 -2.80 13.56 1.23
C ASN A 35 -2.72 12.07 1.62
N CYS A 36 -3.27 11.18 0.78
CA CYS A 36 -3.14 9.73 0.94
C CYS A 36 -1.72 9.22 0.63
N ILE A 37 -0.90 10.03 -0.04
CA ILE A 37 0.47 9.68 -0.42
C ILE A 37 1.43 10.03 0.72
N LEU A 38 2.37 9.12 0.99
CA LEU A 38 3.44 9.36 1.95
C LEU A 38 4.43 10.39 1.33
N PRO A 39 4.75 11.50 2.02
CA PRO A 39 5.64 12.53 1.47
C PRO A 39 7.03 11.98 1.17
N GLU A 40 7.70 12.46 0.11
CA GLU A 40 8.93 11.81 -0.40
C GLU A 40 10.09 11.68 0.59
N ASN A 41 10.09 12.45 1.69
CA ASN A 41 11.12 12.40 2.73
C ASN A 41 11.25 11.01 3.39
N TRP A 42 10.22 10.15 3.34
CA TRP A 42 10.33 8.77 3.83
C TRP A 42 11.45 7.99 3.16
N LYS A 43 11.74 8.28 1.88
CA LYS A 43 12.76 7.57 1.08
C LYS A 43 14.13 7.66 1.74
N ALA A 44 14.50 8.81 2.31
CA ALA A 44 15.81 9.05 2.90
C ALA A 44 16.07 8.19 4.15
N ASN A 45 15.02 7.89 4.91
CA ASN A 45 15.11 7.18 6.19
C ASN A 45 14.74 5.68 6.08
N ASP A 46 14.31 5.23 4.90
CA ASP A 46 13.90 3.84 4.68
C ASP A 46 15.11 3.00 4.22
N VAL A 47 15.64 2.19 5.14
CA VAL A 47 16.83 1.33 4.92
C VAL A 47 16.67 0.45 3.70
N LEU A 48 15.47 -0.11 3.48
CA LEU A 48 15.20 -0.99 2.34
C LEU A 48 15.23 -0.19 1.04
N TYR A 49 14.58 0.98 1.00
CA TYR A 49 14.63 1.85 -0.16
C TYR A 49 16.07 2.23 -0.52
N GLN A 50 16.86 2.65 0.47
CA GLN A 50 18.27 3.03 0.27
C GLN A 50 19.13 1.85 -0.21
N HIS A 51 18.90 0.65 0.33
CA HIS A 51 19.57 -0.56 -0.15
C HIS A 51 19.29 -0.82 -1.63
N ILE A 52 18.03 -0.70 -2.06
CA ILE A 52 17.63 -0.85 -3.47
C ILE A 52 18.24 0.25 -4.36
N VAL A 53 18.30 1.50 -3.90
CA VAL A 53 18.98 2.58 -4.64
C VAL A 53 20.45 2.26 -4.86
N SER A 54 21.16 1.86 -3.80
CA SER A 54 22.58 1.51 -3.87
C SER A 54 22.82 0.31 -4.78
N GLY A 55 22.01 -0.75 -4.67
CA GLY A 55 22.09 -1.91 -5.55
C GLY A 55 21.90 -1.56 -7.03
N ARG A 56 20.98 -0.64 -7.35
CA ARG A 56 20.79 -0.17 -8.73
C ARG A 56 21.99 0.61 -9.25
N LYS A 57 22.60 1.47 -8.44
CA LYS A 57 23.81 2.21 -8.83
C LYS A 57 24.97 1.28 -9.17
N VAL A 58 25.14 0.21 -8.39
CA VAL A 58 26.15 -0.82 -8.69
C VAL A 58 25.89 -1.47 -10.04
N ARG A 59 24.64 -1.90 -10.32
CA ARG A 59 24.31 -2.51 -11.62
C ARG A 59 24.45 -1.58 -12.82
N MET A 60 24.44 -0.26 -12.61
CA MET A 60 24.72 0.72 -13.67
C MET A 60 26.21 0.80 -14.02
N THR A 61 27.09 0.20 -13.20
CA THR A 61 28.53 0.08 -13.47
C THR A 61 28.92 -1.24 -14.13
N ASP A 62 27.95 -2.15 -14.34
CA ASP A 62 28.17 -3.40 -15.06
C ASP A 62 28.58 -3.11 -16.51
N ASP A 63 29.19 -4.10 -17.17
CA ASP A 63 29.60 -3.93 -18.56
C ASP A 63 28.38 -3.64 -19.46
N PRO A 64 28.51 -2.78 -20.49
CA PRO A 64 27.38 -2.41 -21.35
C PRO A 64 26.68 -3.62 -22.01
N GLY A 65 27.43 -4.68 -22.33
CA GLY A 65 26.89 -5.90 -22.94
C GLY A 65 25.94 -6.64 -21.99
N SER A 66 26.33 -6.80 -20.74
CA SER A 66 25.51 -7.41 -19.68
C SER A 66 24.24 -6.60 -19.41
N ILE A 67 24.33 -5.27 -19.39
CA ILE A 67 23.15 -4.40 -19.23
C ILE A 67 22.20 -4.59 -20.42
N MET A 68 22.72 -4.55 -21.66
CA MET A 68 21.92 -4.77 -22.87
C MET A 68 21.23 -6.14 -22.88
N MET A 69 21.95 -7.19 -22.52
CA MET A 69 21.41 -8.55 -22.38
C MET A 69 20.27 -8.61 -21.36
N THR A 70 20.50 -8.00 -20.20
CA THR A 70 19.52 -7.94 -19.11
C THR A 70 18.23 -7.26 -19.56
N ILE A 71 18.34 -6.19 -20.37
CA ILE A 71 17.17 -5.51 -20.93
C ILE A 71 16.50 -6.39 -22.01
N ALA A 72 17.29 -6.96 -22.93
CA ALA A 72 16.81 -7.78 -24.04
C ALA A 72 15.93 -8.96 -23.60
N VAL A 73 16.21 -9.56 -22.44
CA VAL A 73 15.41 -10.66 -21.85
C VAL A 73 13.94 -10.25 -21.64
N TYR A 74 13.67 -8.98 -21.36
CA TYR A 74 12.31 -8.47 -21.13
C TYR A 74 11.70 -7.78 -22.36
N SER A 75 12.51 -7.49 -23.38
CA SER A 75 12.11 -6.73 -24.55
C SER A 75 11.42 -7.59 -25.63
N PRO A 76 10.39 -7.05 -26.31
CA PRO A 76 9.86 -7.67 -27.52
C PRO A 76 10.89 -7.63 -28.66
N CYS A 77 10.76 -8.54 -29.63
CA CYS A 77 11.56 -8.48 -30.85
C CYS A 77 10.91 -7.51 -31.83
N GLU A 78 11.69 -6.58 -32.36
CA GLU A 78 11.29 -5.56 -33.34
C GLU A 78 11.42 -6.03 -34.80
N ASN A 79 11.86 -7.29 -35.02
CA ASN A 79 11.90 -7.83 -36.38
C ASN A 79 10.49 -7.93 -36.98
N SER A 80 10.36 -7.55 -38.25
CA SER A 80 9.09 -7.62 -38.97
C SER A 80 8.45 -9.03 -38.86
N ARG A 81 7.15 -9.08 -38.56
CA ARG A 81 6.34 -10.31 -38.40
C ARG A 81 6.74 -11.22 -37.22
N CYS A 82 7.73 -10.86 -36.40
CA CYS A 82 8.04 -11.62 -35.20
C CYS A 82 7.01 -11.35 -34.09
N LYS A 83 6.61 -12.41 -33.36
CA LYS A 83 5.68 -12.31 -32.21
C LYS A 83 6.40 -12.49 -30.86
N CYS A 84 7.74 -12.47 -30.85
CA CYS A 84 8.51 -12.66 -29.64
C CYS A 84 8.33 -11.47 -28.70
N ARG A 85 7.96 -11.76 -27.44
CA ARG A 85 7.56 -10.76 -26.43
C ARG A 85 8.60 -10.54 -25.32
N ALA A 86 9.65 -11.36 -25.33
CA ALA A 86 10.71 -11.41 -24.32
C ALA A 86 11.84 -12.26 -24.91
N GLY A 87 13.06 -11.72 -24.94
CA GLY A 87 14.23 -12.45 -25.39
C GLY A 87 14.53 -13.66 -24.52
N LYS A 88 15.18 -14.66 -25.12
CA LYS A 88 15.86 -15.73 -24.39
C LYS A 88 17.17 -15.97 -25.12
N PHE A 89 18.27 -15.78 -24.45
CA PHE A 89 19.59 -15.90 -25.06
C PHE A 89 20.38 -16.92 -24.24
N MET A 90 21.05 -17.82 -24.92
CA MET A 90 21.99 -18.75 -24.29
C MET A 90 23.34 -18.07 -24.35
N GLY A 91 23.88 -17.68 -23.20
CA GLY A 91 25.24 -17.20 -23.09
C GLY A 91 25.93 -17.98 -21.99
N ASP A 92 27.17 -18.40 -22.24
CA ASP A 92 28.10 -18.63 -21.14
C ASP A 92 28.41 -17.26 -20.54
N GLU A 93 28.24 -17.12 -19.23
CA GLU A 93 28.48 -15.88 -18.46
C GLU A 93 29.92 -15.33 -18.62
N CYS A 94 30.82 -16.07 -19.28
CA CYS A 94 32.24 -15.77 -19.43
C CYS A 94 32.66 -15.14 -20.77
N ILE A 95 31.79 -14.99 -21.78
CA ILE A 95 32.21 -14.47 -23.10
C ILE A 95 31.64 -13.06 -23.32
N THR A 96 32.45 -12.03 -23.08
CA THR A 96 32.09 -10.61 -23.20
C THR A 96 32.07 -10.06 -24.63
N VAL A 97 32.55 -10.82 -25.62
CA VAL A 97 32.69 -10.38 -27.02
C VAL A 97 31.67 -11.11 -27.90
N GLY A 98 30.76 -10.37 -28.55
CA GLY A 98 29.86 -10.92 -29.59
C GLY A 98 28.36 -11.03 -29.25
N TRP A 99 27.89 -10.50 -28.11
CA TRP A 99 26.49 -10.61 -27.69
C TRP A 99 25.45 -10.08 -28.68
N ALA A 100 25.79 -9.07 -29.49
CA ALA A 100 24.88 -8.51 -30.48
C ALA A 100 24.38 -9.57 -31.48
N GLU A 101 25.20 -10.56 -31.81
CA GLU A 101 24.87 -11.65 -32.74
C GLU A 101 24.24 -12.86 -32.06
N SER A 102 24.19 -12.89 -30.72
CA SER A 102 23.53 -13.96 -29.96
C SER A 102 22.07 -14.07 -30.35
N LYS A 103 21.69 -15.24 -30.86
CA LYS A 103 20.33 -15.47 -31.37
C LYS A 103 19.37 -15.81 -30.23
N CYS A 104 18.18 -15.24 -30.32
CA CYS A 104 17.09 -15.53 -29.41
C CYS A 104 16.61 -16.97 -29.59
N THR A 105 16.75 -17.80 -28.55
CA THR A 105 16.39 -19.23 -28.54
C THR A 105 14.91 -19.50 -28.26
N ARG A 106 14.09 -18.45 -28.17
CA ARG A 106 12.63 -18.60 -28.11
C ARG A 106 12.12 -19.17 -29.44
N SER A 107 11.28 -20.21 -29.33
CA SER A 107 10.59 -20.79 -30.48
C SER A 107 9.88 -19.71 -31.30
N GLY A 108 10.19 -19.65 -32.60
CA GLY A 108 9.64 -18.69 -33.55
C GLY A 108 10.30 -17.30 -33.58
N CYS A 109 11.38 -17.05 -32.83
CA CYS A 109 12.17 -15.82 -32.93
C CYS A 109 13.43 -16.02 -33.77
N ASN A 110 14.46 -16.67 -33.23
CA ASN A 110 15.78 -16.86 -33.86
C ASN A 110 16.47 -15.56 -34.36
N HIS A 111 15.96 -14.38 -33.99
CA HIS A 111 16.54 -13.08 -34.33
C HIS A 111 17.67 -12.71 -33.36
N PRO A 112 18.64 -11.89 -33.80
CA PRO A 112 19.76 -11.47 -32.96
C PRO A 112 19.29 -10.57 -31.81
N LEU A 113 20.16 -10.41 -30.80
CA LEU A 113 19.93 -9.58 -29.63
C LEU A 113 19.66 -8.12 -30.01
N SER A 114 20.32 -7.60 -31.05
CA SER A 114 20.09 -6.24 -31.57
C SER A 114 18.61 -5.95 -31.87
N ASN A 115 17.88 -6.92 -32.43
CA ASN A 115 16.43 -6.78 -32.69
C ASN A 115 15.57 -6.74 -31.42
N HIS A 116 16.14 -6.99 -30.24
CA HIS A 116 15.46 -6.87 -28.94
C HIS A 116 15.86 -5.61 -28.17
N ILE A 117 16.85 -4.83 -28.63
CA ILE A 117 17.33 -3.63 -27.94
C ILE A 117 17.38 -2.39 -28.85
N GLN A 118 16.84 -2.48 -30.06
CA GLN A 118 16.84 -1.38 -31.03
C GLN A 118 16.16 -0.12 -30.48
N HIS A 119 15.04 -0.24 -29.75
CA HIS A 119 14.40 0.88 -29.06
C HIS A 119 15.28 1.59 -28.01
N ILE A 120 16.41 1.01 -27.59
CA ILE A 120 17.31 1.59 -26.58
C ILE A 120 18.35 2.52 -27.22
N GLU A 121 18.76 2.25 -28.47
CA GLU A 121 19.88 2.91 -29.15
C GLU A 121 19.71 4.43 -29.25
N TYR A 122 18.46 4.90 -29.33
CA TYR A 122 18.12 6.31 -29.51
C TYR A 122 17.50 6.97 -28.28
N LEU A 123 17.54 6.32 -27.11
CA LEU A 123 17.00 6.90 -25.89
C LEU A 123 17.87 8.03 -25.36
N SER A 124 17.22 9.08 -24.84
CA SER A 124 17.91 10.04 -24.00
C SER A 124 18.41 9.38 -22.71
N ASN A 125 19.38 10.01 -22.05
CA ASN A 125 19.91 9.48 -20.79
C ASN A 125 18.82 9.29 -19.72
N THR A 126 17.83 10.19 -19.66
CA THR A 126 16.71 10.09 -18.70
C THR A 126 15.79 8.91 -19.01
N GLU A 127 15.50 8.66 -20.29
CA GLU A 127 14.72 7.51 -20.74
C GLU A 127 15.46 6.19 -20.51
N TYR A 128 16.77 6.16 -20.80
CA TYR A 128 17.62 5.01 -20.54
C TYR A 128 17.63 4.64 -19.04
N LEU A 129 17.79 5.64 -18.16
CA LEU A 129 17.72 5.42 -16.71
C LEU A 129 16.34 4.94 -16.25
N ALA A 130 15.26 5.37 -16.89
CA ALA A 130 13.91 4.87 -16.61
C ALA A 130 13.75 3.40 -17.02
N VAL A 131 14.29 3.00 -18.17
CA VAL A 131 14.34 1.60 -18.64
C VAL A 131 15.15 0.72 -17.69
N ILE A 132 16.36 1.15 -17.31
CA ILE A 132 17.17 0.41 -16.33
C ILE A 132 16.42 0.26 -15.01
N LYS A 133 15.76 1.32 -14.54
CA LYS A 133 15.02 1.30 -13.28
C LYS A 133 13.93 0.22 -13.27
N ILE A 134 13.09 0.15 -14.30
CA ILE A 134 12.03 -0.86 -14.36
C ILE A 134 12.59 -2.28 -14.54
N VAL A 135 13.63 -2.47 -15.36
CA VAL A 135 14.28 -3.78 -15.54
C VAL A 135 14.96 -4.25 -14.25
N PHE A 136 15.60 -3.34 -13.52
CA PHE A 136 16.15 -3.61 -12.19
C PHE A 136 15.07 -4.09 -11.22
N ASP A 137 13.93 -3.38 -11.17
CA ASP A 137 12.82 -3.74 -10.29
C ASP A 137 12.21 -5.10 -10.66
N ILE A 138 12.07 -5.41 -11.97
CA ILE A 138 11.62 -6.73 -12.46
C ILE A 138 12.56 -7.82 -11.95
N ASN A 139 13.88 -7.63 -12.12
CA ASN A 139 14.89 -8.59 -11.66
C ASN A 139 14.87 -8.75 -10.14
N ASN A 140 14.73 -7.66 -9.39
CA ASN A 140 14.69 -7.69 -7.94
C ASN A 140 13.50 -8.53 -7.43
N ILE A 141 12.31 -8.34 -8.00
CA ILE A 141 11.13 -9.14 -7.65
C ILE A 141 11.31 -10.59 -8.10
N LYS A 142 11.86 -10.83 -9.28
CA LYS A 142 12.14 -12.18 -9.78
C LYS A 142 13.09 -12.94 -8.85
N SER A 143 14.20 -12.34 -8.45
CA SER A 143 15.14 -12.94 -7.51
C SER A 143 14.51 -13.21 -6.15
N ALA A 144 13.65 -12.30 -5.66
CA ALA A 144 12.92 -12.54 -4.41
C ALA A 144 11.93 -13.72 -4.51
N LEU A 145 11.28 -13.92 -5.67
CA LEU A 145 10.44 -15.10 -5.94
C LEU A 145 11.28 -16.37 -6.01
N GLU A 146 12.40 -16.37 -6.73
CA GLU A 146 13.32 -17.50 -6.84
C GLU A 146 13.86 -17.92 -5.46
N MET A 147 14.27 -16.95 -4.63
CA MET A 147 14.67 -17.19 -3.25
C MET A 147 13.54 -17.76 -2.39
N SER A 148 12.28 -17.39 -2.66
CA SER A 148 11.12 -17.97 -1.97
C SER A 148 10.87 -19.41 -2.41
N TYR A 149 10.93 -19.69 -3.71
CA TYR A 149 10.71 -21.02 -4.28
C TYR A 149 11.81 -22.03 -3.94
N ALA A 150 13.01 -21.56 -3.61
CA ALA A 150 14.10 -22.40 -3.12
C ALA A 150 13.90 -22.88 -1.66
N LYS A 151 12.98 -22.27 -0.90
CA LYS A 151 12.68 -22.66 0.49
C LYS A 151 11.79 -23.91 0.53
N PRO A 152 11.85 -24.69 1.62
CA PRO A 152 10.88 -25.77 1.86
C PRO A 152 9.44 -25.26 1.87
N ASP A 153 8.49 -26.06 1.36
CA ASP A 153 7.07 -25.66 1.23
C ASP A 153 6.39 -25.24 2.55
N LEU A 154 6.91 -25.70 3.69
CA LEU A 154 6.41 -25.30 5.01
C LEU A 154 6.79 -23.86 5.39
N GLU A 155 7.90 -23.34 4.86
CA GLU A 155 8.43 -22.00 5.14
C GLU A 155 7.98 -20.94 4.12
N ARG A 156 7.37 -21.40 3.02
CA ARG A 156 6.90 -20.53 1.93
C ARG A 156 5.63 -19.80 2.32
N ASN A 157 5.62 -18.49 2.07
CA ASN A 157 4.42 -17.69 2.21
C ASN A 157 3.75 -17.48 0.85
N ILE A 158 2.83 -18.38 0.51
CA ILE A 158 2.11 -18.38 -0.78
C ILE A 158 1.36 -17.07 -1.02
N LEU A 159 0.88 -16.41 0.05
CA LEU A 159 0.19 -15.12 -0.08
C LEU A 159 1.15 -14.04 -0.58
N ILE A 160 2.34 -13.90 0.03
CA ILE A 160 3.37 -12.95 -0.41
C ILE A 160 3.84 -13.28 -1.82
N GLU A 161 4.10 -14.55 -2.12
CA GLU A 161 4.49 -15.00 -3.46
C GLU A 161 3.47 -14.59 -4.51
N SER A 162 2.16 -14.79 -4.24
CA SER A 162 1.09 -14.40 -5.17
C SER A 162 1.06 -12.89 -5.46
N VAL A 163 1.39 -12.05 -4.46
CA VAL A 163 1.50 -10.59 -4.64
C VAL A 163 2.70 -10.28 -5.53
N TYR A 164 3.86 -10.88 -5.24
CA TYR A 164 5.10 -10.65 -5.98
C TYR A 164 4.96 -11.10 -7.44
N GLU A 165 4.34 -12.26 -7.69
CA GLU A 165 4.03 -12.73 -9.05
C GLU A 165 3.13 -11.76 -9.81
N SER A 166 2.10 -11.22 -9.15
CA SER A 166 1.16 -10.28 -9.76
C SER A 166 1.86 -8.97 -10.13
N VAL A 167 2.69 -8.45 -9.23
CA VAL A 167 3.51 -7.25 -9.48
C VAL A 167 4.52 -7.50 -10.59
N TYR A 168 5.23 -8.62 -10.57
CA TYR A 168 6.15 -9.04 -11.63
C TYR A 168 5.46 -9.05 -13.00
N LYS A 169 4.26 -9.62 -13.10
CA LYS A 169 3.46 -9.65 -14.33
C LYS A 169 3.13 -8.22 -14.81
N VAL A 170 2.75 -7.32 -13.91
CA VAL A 170 2.44 -5.91 -14.24
C VAL A 170 3.69 -5.16 -14.70
N LEU A 171 4.84 -5.33 -14.05
CA LEU A 171 6.09 -4.68 -14.44
C LEU A 171 6.57 -5.18 -15.82
N CYS A 172 6.62 -6.50 -16.03
CA CYS A 172 6.94 -7.09 -17.34
C CYS A 172 6.00 -6.57 -18.44
N LYS A 173 4.71 -6.46 -18.14
CA LYS A 173 3.71 -5.91 -19.06
C LYS A 173 3.96 -4.43 -19.36
N SER A 174 4.28 -3.64 -18.33
CA SER A 174 4.53 -2.21 -18.44
C SER A 174 5.79 -1.94 -19.27
N PHE A 175 6.88 -2.63 -18.95
CA PHE A 175 8.12 -2.58 -19.73
C PHE A 175 7.90 -2.92 -21.20
N ARG A 176 7.17 -4.01 -21.49
CA ARG A 176 6.91 -4.45 -22.86
C ARG A 176 6.10 -3.46 -23.70
N TYR A 177 5.11 -2.79 -23.11
CA TYR A 177 4.18 -1.96 -23.88
C TYR A 177 4.58 -0.48 -23.90
N ASN A 178 5.03 0.05 -22.77
CA ASN A 178 5.51 1.42 -22.66
C ASN A 178 6.33 1.57 -21.36
N PRO A 179 7.67 1.45 -21.41
CA PRO A 179 8.51 1.53 -20.22
C PRO A 179 8.54 2.92 -19.58
N PHE A 180 8.03 3.95 -20.26
CA PHE A 180 7.96 5.33 -19.77
C PHE A 180 6.63 5.66 -19.08
N LYS A 181 5.65 4.76 -19.18
CA LYS A 181 4.39 4.88 -18.45
C LYS A 181 4.49 4.18 -17.11
N ALA A 182 4.04 4.86 -16.05
CA ALA A 182 3.97 4.26 -14.71
C ALA A 182 3.18 2.93 -14.73
N PRO A 183 3.71 1.85 -14.11
CA PRO A 183 3.01 0.58 -14.01
C PRO A 183 1.64 0.71 -13.35
N ASN A 184 0.60 0.18 -13.99
CA ASN A 184 -0.76 0.23 -13.45
C ASN A 184 -1.04 -0.90 -12.46
N ILE A 185 -0.74 -0.66 -11.19
CA ILE A 185 -0.95 -1.61 -10.09
C ILE A 185 -2.42 -1.76 -9.66
N ASP A 186 -3.32 -0.85 -10.05
CA ASP A 186 -4.75 -0.92 -9.74
C ASP A 186 -5.44 -2.13 -10.37
N THR A 187 -4.80 -2.71 -11.39
CA THR A 187 -5.26 -3.95 -12.03
C THR A 187 -5.07 -5.20 -11.18
N ILE A 188 -4.31 -5.13 -10.07
CA ILE A 188 -4.03 -6.29 -9.22
C ILE A 188 -5.13 -6.52 -8.19
N TYR A 189 -5.38 -5.54 -7.30
CA TYR A 189 -6.33 -5.66 -6.19
C TYR A 189 -7.35 -4.51 -6.11
N GLY A 190 -7.53 -3.76 -7.21
CA GLY A 190 -8.34 -2.54 -7.24
C GLY A 190 -7.61 -1.35 -6.63
N SER A 191 -8.16 -0.15 -6.81
CA SER A 191 -7.54 1.11 -6.39
C SER A 191 -7.94 1.54 -4.98
N PRO A 192 -7.06 2.21 -4.22
CA PRO A 192 -7.42 2.82 -2.94
C PRO A 192 -8.42 3.98 -3.11
N PRO A 193 -9.13 4.35 -2.03
CA PRO A 193 -9.15 3.69 -0.72
C PRO A 193 -10.01 2.41 -0.72
N PHE A 194 -9.74 1.54 0.24
CA PHE A 194 -10.33 0.21 0.34
C PHE A 194 -11.47 0.12 1.34
N GLU A 195 -11.60 1.12 2.20
CA GLU A 195 -12.69 1.26 3.18
C GLU A 195 -13.26 2.68 3.13
N PRO A 196 -14.55 2.86 3.46
CA PRO A 196 -15.23 4.15 3.28
C PRO A 196 -14.78 5.24 4.25
N ILE A 197 -14.32 4.87 5.45
CA ILE A 197 -13.83 5.77 6.48
C ILE A 197 -12.41 5.33 6.83
N SER A 198 -11.45 6.25 6.75
CA SER A 198 -10.04 5.94 6.99
C SER A 198 -9.72 5.80 8.47
N ILE A 199 -8.64 5.10 8.81
CA ILE A 199 -8.12 5.03 10.18
C ILE A 199 -7.83 6.43 10.73
N ARG A 200 -7.26 7.33 9.92
CA ARG A 200 -7.10 8.74 10.31
C ARG A 200 -8.42 9.35 10.76
N GLN A 201 -9.48 9.20 9.96
CA GLN A 201 -10.77 9.77 10.30
C GLN A 201 -11.37 9.14 11.56
N ILE A 202 -11.23 7.81 11.73
CA ILE A 202 -11.69 7.11 12.94
C ILE A 202 -11.01 7.66 14.20
N LEU A 203 -9.68 7.86 14.17
CA LEU A 203 -8.94 8.37 15.33
C LEU A 203 -9.25 9.86 15.62
N LEU A 204 -9.53 10.65 14.57
CA LEU A 204 -10.03 12.01 14.74
C LEU A 204 -11.42 12.04 15.38
N ASN A 205 -12.34 11.20 14.90
CA ASN A 205 -13.68 11.05 15.47
C ASN A 205 -13.62 10.67 16.95
N PHE A 206 -12.75 9.71 17.28
CA PHE A 206 -12.49 9.31 18.66
C PHE A 206 -11.98 10.48 19.50
N SER A 207 -11.01 11.23 18.99
CA SER A 207 -10.46 12.38 19.71
C SER A 207 -11.51 13.45 20.01
N MET A 208 -12.38 13.73 19.03
CA MET A 208 -13.51 14.65 19.17
C MET A 208 -14.51 14.16 20.22
N LEU A 209 -14.94 12.90 20.11
CA LEU A 209 -15.94 12.32 21.00
C LEU A 209 -15.48 12.29 22.46
N TYR A 210 -14.22 11.92 22.69
CA TYR A 210 -13.72 11.65 24.04
C TYR A 210 -13.05 12.83 24.73
N PHE A 211 -12.36 13.71 24.00
CA PHE A 211 -11.49 14.71 24.61
C PHE A 211 -11.89 16.16 24.33
N CYS A 212 -12.82 16.42 23.41
CA CYS A 212 -13.27 17.79 23.12
C CYS A 212 -13.93 18.43 24.35
N SER A 213 -14.77 17.67 25.05
CA SER A 213 -15.54 18.14 26.21
C SER A 213 -14.97 17.68 27.57
N ASN A 214 -14.11 16.66 27.60
CA ASN A 214 -13.57 16.09 28.83
C ASN A 214 -12.07 16.39 28.98
N LYS A 215 -11.75 17.45 29.73
CA LYS A 215 -10.37 17.93 29.94
C LYS A 215 -9.64 17.23 31.09
N GLU A 216 -10.30 16.35 31.85
CA GLU A 216 -9.77 15.88 33.13
C GLU A 216 -8.60 14.89 32.97
N VAL A 217 -8.52 14.18 31.84
CA VAL A 217 -7.55 13.09 31.66
C VAL A 217 -6.48 13.42 30.61
N LEU A 218 -6.89 13.95 29.45
CA LEU A 218 -6.02 14.54 28.43
C LEU A 218 -6.72 15.78 27.87
N THR A 219 -5.96 16.82 27.56
CA THR A 219 -6.54 17.93 26.78
C THR A 219 -6.76 17.48 25.34
N PHE A 220 -7.73 18.10 24.66
CA PHE A 220 -7.99 17.82 23.25
C PHE A 220 -6.75 17.96 22.37
N ASN A 221 -5.93 19.00 22.57
CA ASN A 221 -4.67 19.18 21.85
C ASN A 221 -3.67 18.04 22.12
N GLN A 222 -3.59 17.54 23.35
CA GLN A 222 -2.74 16.40 23.68
C GLN A 222 -3.23 15.12 22.96
N ALA A 223 -4.54 14.90 22.91
CA ALA A 223 -5.13 13.77 22.18
C ALA A 223 -4.86 13.85 20.67
N LEU A 224 -4.95 15.05 20.07
CA LEU A 224 -4.59 15.26 18.66
C LEU A 224 -3.10 15.00 18.39
N MET A 225 -2.21 15.42 19.29
CA MET A 225 -0.78 15.12 19.17
C MET A 225 -0.51 13.61 19.25
N VAL A 226 -1.17 12.89 20.16
CA VAL A 226 -1.08 11.42 20.24
C VAL A 226 -1.63 10.77 18.98
N THR A 227 -2.74 11.27 18.45
CA THR A 227 -3.33 10.79 17.18
C THR A 227 -2.35 10.93 16.03
N LYS A 228 -1.73 12.11 15.87
CA LYS A 228 -0.71 12.36 14.84
C LYS A 228 0.47 11.40 14.98
N PHE A 229 0.95 11.17 16.20
CA PHE A 229 2.03 10.22 16.48
C PHE A 229 1.63 8.77 16.15
N LEU A 230 0.43 8.34 16.53
CA LEU A 230 -0.11 7.01 16.23
C LEU A 230 -0.20 6.76 14.72
N LEU A 231 -0.76 7.71 13.98
CA LEU A 231 -0.90 7.60 12.53
C LEU A 231 0.46 7.50 11.83
N HIS A 232 1.40 8.36 12.21
CA HIS A 232 2.76 8.32 11.67
C HIS A 232 3.46 6.98 11.96
N SER A 233 3.30 6.48 13.19
CA SER A 233 3.86 5.20 13.61
C SER A 233 3.20 4.04 12.87
N PHE A 234 1.88 4.09 12.65
CA PHE A 234 1.12 3.08 11.93
C PHE A 234 1.51 3.01 10.44
N ASP A 235 1.70 4.15 9.78
CA ASP A 235 2.11 4.22 8.37
C ASP A 235 3.54 3.72 8.13
N SER A 236 4.38 3.73 9.18
CA SER A 236 5.75 3.22 9.17
C SER A 236 5.86 1.78 9.66
N TRP A 237 4.80 1.26 10.28
CA TRP A 237 4.77 -0.06 10.87
C TRP A 237 4.58 -1.15 9.80
N ARG A 238 5.25 -2.28 9.99
CA ARG A 238 5.15 -3.43 9.09
C ARG A 238 4.08 -4.39 9.59
N TRP A 239 3.04 -4.57 8.78
CA TRP A 239 1.93 -5.43 9.15
C TRP A 239 2.36 -6.89 9.29
N THR A 240 1.76 -7.59 10.26
CA THR A 240 2.00 -9.00 10.51
C THR A 240 1.56 -9.83 9.30
N VAL A 241 2.45 -10.71 8.83
CA VAL A 241 2.15 -11.55 7.67
C VAL A 241 1.08 -12.58 8.04
N PRO A 242 0.03 -12.76 7.21
CA PRO A 242 -0.90 -13.88 7.37
C PRO A 242 -0.15 -15.21 7.19
N ASP A 243 -0.03 -15.97 8.28
CA ASP A 243 0.56 -17.32 8.30
C ASP A 243 -0.54 -18.39 8.35
N LYS A 244 -0.23 -19.64 8.00
CA LYS A 244 -1.10 -20.81 8.21
C LYS A 244 -1.50 -20.95 9.69
N ASN A 245 -0.65 -20.49 10.60
CA ASN A 245 -0.92 -20.44 12.03
C ASN A 245 -1.73 -19.20 12.47
N LEU A 246 -2.02 -18.23 11.58
CA LEU A 246 -2.81 -17.04 11.93
C LEU A 246 -4.26 -17.35 12.32
N TYR A 247 -4.76 -18.55 12.00
CA TYR A 247 -5.98 -19.10 12.60
C TYR A 247 -5.94 -19.19 14.14
N VAL A 248 -4.76 -19.03 14.75
CA VAL A 248 -4.55 -19.09 16.20
C VAL A 248 -4.45 -17.70 16.85
N TYR A 249 -4.17 -16.63 16.10
CA TYR A 249 -3.67 -15.38 16.69
C TYR A 249 -4.71 -14.33 17.09
N ASP A 250 -5.98 -14.57 16.79
CA ASP A 250 -7.03 -14.13 17.70
C ASP A 250 -8.23 -15.07 17.60
N LYS A 251 -8.34 -16.00 18.57
CA LYS A 251 -9.54 -16.81 18.73
C LYS A 251 -10.81 -15.94 18.75
N ARG A 252 -10.75 -14.68 19.22
CA ARG A 252 -11.92 -13.76 19.25
C ARG A 252 -12.36 -13.33 17.85
N LEU A 253 -11.43 -13.08 16.91
CA LEU A 253 -11.76 -12.72 15.52
C LEU A 253 -12.34 -13.92 14.75
N CYS A 254 -11.89 -15.14 15.08
CA CYS A 254 -12.44 -16.38 14.53
C CYS A 254 -13.85 -16.73 15.08
N PHE A 255 -14.22 -16.24 16.27
CA PHE A 255 -15.57 -16.44 16.84
C PHE A 255 -16.62 -15.48 16.29
N TYR A 256 -16.22 -14.38 15.65
CA TYR A 256 -17.15 -13.40 15.06
C TYR A 256 -16.79 -13.00 13.62
N PRO A 257 -16.74 -13.96 12.67
CA PRO A 257 -16.44 -13.66 11.27
C PRO A 257 -17.47 -12.71 10.63
N GLU A 258 -18.68 -12.62 11.19
CA GLU A 258 -19.73 -11.69 10.75
C GLU A 258 -19.42 -10.21 11.05
N GLN A 259 -18.43 -9.90 11.89
CA GLN A 259 -18.07 -8.53 12.25
C GLN A 259 -17.12 -7.84 11.24
N PHE A 260 -16.61 -8.58 10.26
CA PHE A 260 -15.66 -8.10 9.26
C PHE A 260 -16.25 -8.16 7.86
N SER A 261 -15.99 -7.15 7.06
CA SER A 261 -16.45 -7.12 5.66
C SER A 261 -15.60 -8.04 4.77
N LYS A 262 -14.29 -8.17 5.08
CA LYS A 262 -13.32 -8.96 4.32
C LYS A 262 -12.29 -9.62 5.26
N PRO A 263 -11.72 -10.78 4.87
CA PRO A 263 -10.67 -11.43 5.67
C PRO A 263 -9.39 -10.60 5.69
N TYR A 264 -8.57 -10.73 6.73
CA TYR A 264 -7.31 -9.99 6.85
C TYR A 264 -6.36 -10.14 5.65
N SER A 265 -6.28 -11.33 5.04
CA SER A 265 -5.47 -11.57 3.84
C SER A 265 -5.84 -10.67 2.66
N TYR A 266 -7.12 -10.31 2.53
CA TYR A 266 -7.59 -9.37 1.50
C TYR A 266 -6.97 -7.98 1.67
N TYR A 267 -6.89 -7.49 2.92
CA TYR A 267 -6.30 -6.19 3.22
C TYR A 267 -4.77 -6.25 3.17
N PHE A 268 -4.17 -7.33 3.66
CA PHE A 268 -2.72 -7.52 3.64
C PHE A 268 -2.15 -7.49 2.22
N CYS A 269 -2.78 -8.17 1.26
CA CYS A 269 -2.35 -8.10 -0.15
C CYS A 269 -2.35 -6.67 -0.71
N ARG A 270 -3.33 -5.85 -0.35
CA ARG A 270 -3.41 -4.44 -0.77
C ARG A 270 -2.36 -3.59 -0.08
N TYR A 271 -2.14 -3.81 1.22
CA TYR A 271 -1.07 -3.16 1.95
C TYR A 271 0.29 -3.46 1.31
N MET A 272 0.52 -4.72 0.93
CA MET A 272 1.74 -5.11 0.23
C MET A 272 1.92 -4.32 -1.08
N VAL A 273 0.89 -4.23 -1.92
CA VAL A 273 0.97 -3.54 -3.22
C VAL A 273 1.13 -2.02 -3.09
N TYR A 274 0.41 -1.36 -2.18
CA TYR A 274 0.34 0.11 -2.13
C TYR A 274 1.28 0.75 -1.10
N CYS A 275 1.72 0.00 -0.09
CA CYS A 275 2.55 0.51 0.99
C CYS A 275 3.97 -0.10 0.98
N GLU A 276 4.10 -1.41 0.75
CA GLU A 276 5.41 -2.11 0.83
C GLU A 276 6.14 -2.17 -0.52
N MET A 277 5.47 -2.54 -1.62
CA MET A 277 6.09 -2.69 -2.94
C MET A 277 6.82 -1.44 -3.43
N PRO A 278 6.33 -0.19 -3.22
CA PRO A 278 7.07 1.01 -3.60
C PRO A 278 8.45 1.17 -2.94
N ARG A 279 8.71 0.45 -1.83
CA ARG A 279 10.01 0.40 -1.14
C ARG A 279 11.01 -0.50 -1.90
N LEU A 280 10.49 -1.56 -2.53
CA LEU A 280 11.25 -2.62 -3.20
C LEU A 280 11.40 -2.42 -4.71
N ALA A 281 10.37 -1.85 -5.35
CA ALA A 281 10.28 -1.63 -6.78
C ALA A 281 9.92 -0.16 -7.04
N HIS A 282 10.91 0.69 -7.29
CA HIS A 282 10.74 2.15 -7.30
C HIS A 282 10.02 2.67 -8.54
N SER A 283 9.85 1.84 -9.57
CA SER A 283 8.99 2.09 -10.72
C SER A 283 7.51 2.09 -10.31
N ILE A 284 7.16 1.45 -9.20
CA ILE A 284 5.84 1.48 -8.58
C ILE A 284 5.78 2.71 -7.66
N SER A 285 5.01 3.70 -8.06
CA SER A 285 4.81 4.96 -7.35
C SER A 285 3.37 5.42 -7.54
N PRO A 286 2.72 6.04 -6.54
CA PRO A 286 3.26 6.49 -5.25
C PRO A 286 3.17 5.44 -4.11
N ARG A 287 3.86 5.69 -2.98
CA ARG A 287 3.66 4.97 -1.71
C ARG A 287 2.53 5.62 -0.92
N TYR A 288 1.53 4.85 -0.54
CA TYR A 288 0.37 5.34 0.21
C TYR A 288 0.58 5.22 1.72
N LYS A 289 -0.12 6.08 2.47
CA LYS A 289 -0.31 5.96 3.92
C LYS A 289 -1.39 4.90 4.17
N ALA A 290 -1.03 3.87 4.94
CA ALA A 290 -1.97 2.81 5.31
C ALA A 290 -3.18 3.39 6.08
N SER A 291 -2.93 4.40 6.91
CA SER A 291 -3.93 5.07 7.73
C SER A 291 -4.98 5.87 6.93
N GLU A 292 -4.70 6.18 5.66
CA GLU A 292 -5.60 6.94 4.78
C GLU A 292 -6.40 6.04 3.83
N ILE A 293 -5.85 4.88 3.46
CA ILE A 293 -6.47 3.99 2.46
C ILE A 293 -7.22 2.79 3.07
N PHE A 294 -7.00 2.52 4.35
CA PHE A 294 -7.68 1.49 5.14
C PHE A 294 -8.47 2.11 6.29
N GLY A 295 -9.36 1.33 6.90
CA GLY A 295 -10.37 1.79 7.83
C GLY A 295 -10.64 0.84 8.99
N CYS A 296 -11.93 0.63 9.25
CA CYS A 296 -12.47 -0.06 10.42
C CYS A 296 -11.96 -1.50 10.55
N ASP A 297 -12.08 -2.32 9.50
CA ASP A 297 -11.69 -3.73 9.54
C ASP A 297 -10.19 -3.85 9.83
N VAL A 298 -9.37 -3.05 9.14
CA VAL A 298 -7.92 -3.07 9.34
C VAL A 298 -7.52 -2.62 10.73
N LEU A 299 -8.12 -1.53 11.24
CA LEU A 299 -7.84 -1.07 12.60
C LEU A 299 -8.16 -2.19 13.59
N LYS A 300 -9.29 -2.87 13.42
CA LYS A 300 -9.68 -4.04 14.21
C LYS A 300 -8.70 -5.19 14.13
N TYR A 301 -8.21 -5.52 12.94
CA TYR A 301 -7.22 -6.58 12.79
C TYR A 301 -5.86 -6.27 13.43
N THR A 302 -5.49 -4.99 13.52
CA THR A 302 -4.08 -4.61 13.76
C THR A 302 -3.83 -3.87 15.07
N LEU A 303 -4.83 -3.19 15.65
CA LEU A 303 -4.62 -2.21 16.73
C LEU A 303 -3.92 -2.80 17.96
N GLU A 304 -4.34 -3.97 18.44
CA GLU A 304 -3.77 -4.59 19.64
C GLU A 304 -2.28 -4.94 19.44
N PHE A 305 -1.96 -5.58 18.32
CA PHE A 305 -0.59 -5.99 18.01
C PHE A 305 0.31 -4.78 17.73
N PHE A 306 -0.16 -3.86 16.88
CA PHE A 306 0.53 -2.60 16.60
C PHE A 306 0.84 -1.84 17.88
N TYR A 307 -0.15 -1.67 18.77
CA TYR A 307 0.06 -0.93 20.01
C TYR A 307 1.06 -1.62 20.93
N LYS A 308 1.02 -2.96 21.06
CA LYS A 308 1.99 -3.71 21.84
C LYS A 308 3.42 -3.50 21.33
N GLU A 309 3.64 -3.56 20.01
CA GLU A 309 4.96 -3.32 19.43
C GLU A 309 5.40 -1.86 19.56
N LEU A 310 4.48 -0.91 19.34
CA LEU A 310 4.74 0.52 19.52
C LEU A 310 5.14 0.83 20.96
N GLN A 311 4.46 0.25 21.95
CA GLN A 311 4.77 0.45 23.36
C GLN A 311 6.16 -0.09 23.70
N VAL A 312 6.52 -1.28 23.23
CA VAL A 312 7.87 -1.85 23.39
C VAL A 312 8.92 -0.95 22.75
N TRP A 313 8.66 -0.46 21.54
CA TRP A 313 9.55 0.50 20.87
C TRP A 313 9.71 1.78 21.68
N CYS A 314 8.61 2.34 22.19
CA CYS A 314 8.66 3.55 23.01
C CYS A 314 9.51 3.36 24.27
N TYR A 315 9.40 2.23 24.96
CA TYR A 315 10.24 1.95 26.12
C TYR A 315 11.71 1.76 25.76
N LYS A 316 12.03 1.12 24.64
CA LYS A 316 13.43 0.94 24.21
C LYS A 316 14.09 2.25 23.76
N SER A 317 13.36 3.08 23.03
CA SER A 317 13.88 4.31 22.43
C SER A 317 13.90 5.52 23.37
N ASN A 318 13.25 5.43 24.54
CA ASN A 318 13.03 6.60 25.40
C ASN A 318 14.32 7.30 25.86
N ILE A 319 15.45 6.59 25.98
CA ILE A 319 16.70 7.15 26.49
C ILE A 319 17.16 8.35 25.64
N MET A 320 16.91 8.30 24.33
CA MET A 320 17.29 9.33 23.36
C MET A 320 16.30 10.51 23.29
N TRP A 321 15.22 10.48 24.07
CA TRP A 321 14.12 11.44 23.93
C TRP A 321 14.17 12.57 24.97
N ASN A 322 13.79 13.76 24.51
CA ASN A 322 13.56 14.89 25.41
C ASN A 322 12.35 14.67 26.33
N ARG A 323 12.22 15.50 27.37
CA ARG A 323 11.14 15.40 28.36
C ARG A 323 9.75 15.43 27.74
N HIS A 324 9.55 16.24 26.70
CA HIS A 324 8.28 16.39 26.03
C HIS A 324 7.89 15.12 25.26
N THR A 325 8.79 14.57 24.43
CA THR A 325 8.57 13.31 23.71
C THR A 325 8.32 12.14 24.67
N LYS A 326 9.06 12.06 25.79
CA LYS A 326 8.81 11.07 26.85
C LYS A 326 7.41 11.20 27.43
N LEU A 327 6.97 12.43 27.73
CA LEU A 327 5.62 12.69 28.24
C LEU A 327 4.54 12.24 27.26
N HIS A 328 4.69 12.58 25.97
CA HIS A 328 3.74 12.18 24.93
C HIS A 328 3.66 10.66 24.75
N CYS A 329 4.81 9.98 24.63
CA CYS A 329 4.86 8.56 24.27
C CYS A 329 4.66 7.62 25.47
N LEU A 330 5.11 8.00 26.66
CA LEU A 330 5.07 7.11 27.84
C LEU A 330 3.92 7.42 28.80
N LYS A 331 3.34 8.64 28.76
CA LYS A 331 2.21 9.02 29.61
C LYS A 331 0.92 9.19 28.82
N TYR A 332 0.90 10.04 27.80
CA TYR A 332 -0.35 10.36 27.10
C TYR A 332 -0.83 9.24 26.19
N LEU A 333 0.08 8.60 25.45
CA LEU A 333 -0.26 7.49 24.57
C LEU A 333 -0.94 6.31 25.30
N PRO A 334 -0.43 5.78 26.43
CA PRO A 334 -1.12 4.69 27.14
C PRO A 334 -2.53 5.04 27.64
N ILE A 335 -2.72 6.28 28.08
CA ILE A 335 -4.02 6.79 28.51
C ILE A 335 -4.98 6.82 27.32
N TYR A 336 -4.57 7.44 26.21
CA TYR A 336 -5.35 7.50 24.97
C TYR A 336 -5.77 6.11 24.49
N MET A 337 -4.82 5.16 24.49
CA MET A 337 -5.06 3.79 24.01
C MET A 337 -6.01 2.99 24.91
N THR A 338 -6.02 3.27 26.21
CA THR A 338 -7.01 2.67 27.13
C THR A 338 -8.44 3.04 26.73
N PHE A 339 -8.70 4.33 26.48
CA PHE A 339 -10.01 4.79 26.03
C PHE A 339 -10.35 4.35 24.61
N LEU A 340 -9.36 4.30 23.70
CA LEU A 340 -9.60 3.80 22.35
C LEU A 340 -10.02 2.32 22.38
N LYS A 341 -9.41 1.52 23.27
CA LYS A 341 -9.77 0.12 23.45
C LYS A 341 -11.19 -0.08 24.00
N SER A 342 -11.66 0.77 24.92
CA SER A 342 -13.05 0.68 25.40
C SER A 342 -14.06 1.00 24.30
N GLU A 343 -13.77 1.99 23.45
CA GLU A 343 -14.63 2.28 22.28
C GLU A 343 -14.59 1.19 21.24
N TYR A 344 -13.42 0.60 21.07
CA TYR A 344 -13.19 -0.50 20.18
C TYR A 344 -14.06 -1.72 20.52
N GLU A 345 -14.16 -2.04 21.81
CA GLU A 345 -14.95 -3.14 22.33
C GLU A 345 -16.46 -2.82 22.36
N TYR A 346 -16.86 -1.56 22.17
CA TYR A 346 -18.26 -1.14 22.18
C TYR A 346 -18.92 -1.26 20.79
N PRO A 347 -19.88 -2.19 20.58
CA PRO A 347 -20.43 -2.47 19.24
C PRO A 347 -21.17 -1.29 18.60
N TYR A 348 -21.68 -0.36 19.41
CA TYR A 348 -22.45 0.80 18.96
C TYR A 348 -21.65 2.10 18.98
N SER A 349 -20.30 2.01 19.04
CA SER A 349 -19.46 3.20 19.01
C SER A 349 -19.71 4.03 17.75
N GLN A 350 -19.85 5.33 17.97
CA GLN A 350 -20.11 6.26 16.88
C GLN A 350 -18.85 6.57 16.07
N ILE A 351 -17.64 6.27 16.58
CA ILE A 351 -16.38 6.59 15.90
C ILE A 351 -16.27 5.95 14.51
N TRP A 352 -16.95 4.82 14.31
CA TRP A 352 -17.01 4.06 13.07
C TRP A 352 -17.89 4.69 11.98
N ASN A 353 -18.80 5.59 12.36
CA ASN A 353 -19.84 6.10 11.47
C ASN A 353 -19.93 7.64 11.46
N MET A 354 -19.24 8.33 12.39
CA MET A 354 -19.17 9.79 12.44
C MET A 354 -18.31 10.36 11.31
N ASP A 355 -18.65 11.56 10.88
CA ASP A 355 -18.02 12.27 9.75
C ASP A 355 -17.67 13.70 10.20
N TYR A 356 -16.87 13.84 11.26
CA TYR A 356 -16.38 15.15 11.71
C TYR A 356 -15.39 15.72 10.68
N CYS A 357 -15.65 16.92 10.17
CA CYS A 357 -14.70 17.64 9.33
C CYS A 357 -13.62 18.33 10.17
N THR A 358 -12.42 18.49 9.62
CA THR A 358 -11.35 19.29 10.24
C THR A 358 -11.76 20.74 10.50
N SER A 359 -12.74 21.26 9.76
CA SER A 359 -13.40 22.56 10.01
C SER A 359 -14.26 22.59 11.27
N ASP A 360 -14.75 21.44 11.73
CA ASP A 360 -15.50 21.32 12.99
C ASP A 360 -14.55 21.37 14.20
N VAL A 361 -13.24 21.38 13.94
CA VAL A 361 -12.19 21.45 14.93
C VAL A 361 -11.64 22.88 15.00
N ILE A 362 -12.12 23.65 15.96
CA ILE A 362 -11.68 25.04 16.20
C ILE A 362 -10.17 25.06 16.45
N GLY A 363 -9.40 25.76 15.60
CA GLY A 363 -7.99 26.12 15.85
C GLY A 363 -6.91 25.14 15.36
N VAL A 364 -7.20 24.25 14.41
CA VAL A 364 -6.29 23.18 13.97
C VAL A 364 -5.46 23.50 12.71
N SER A 365 -5.63 24.69 12.12
CA SER A 365 -4.90 25.09 10.91
C SER A 365 -3.36 25.14 11.05
N GLU A 366 -2.83 25.07 12.27
CA GLU A 366 -1.38 25.07 12.53
C GLU A 366 -0.78 23.69 12.87
N LEU A 367 -1.59 22.62 12.94
CA LEU A 367 -1.14 21.30 13.40
C LEU A 367 -1.11 20.20 12.33
N TYR A 368 -1.62 20.45 11.12
CA TYR A 368 -1.64 19.50 10.00
C TYR A 368 -0.90 20.00 8.78
#